data_AF-A0A804JLB0-F1
#
_entry.id   AF-A0A804JLB0-F1
#
_cell.length_a   1.000
_cell.length_b   1.000
_cell.length_c   1.000
_cell.angle_alpha   90.00
_cell.angle_beta   90.00
_cell.angle_gamma   90.00
#
_symmetry.space_group_name_H-M   'P 1'
#
loop_
_entity.id
_entity.type
_entity.pdbx_description
1 polymer ?
#
loop_
_entity_poly.entity_id
_entity_poly.type
_entity_poly.pdbx_seq_one_letter_code
_entity_poly.pdbx_strand_id
1 'polypeptide(L)'
;MFRFQSVAFIIILLVLVDSGQVHCHTKGLRPGRRAPPPVNSTSAGMVEQQFMRWVRLVGGLRHSVFGRALNKAFPSYTLTVDKNPSVGDFTTIQEAVDSLPLINLVRVVIKVNAGTYTEKVNVSPMRAFITIQGAGADKTVVQWGDTAETLGPKKQPIGTFNSATFAVNAPYFIARNITFKNTTPVPPPGAMGKQAVSLRISGDTAAFVGCKFLGAQDTLYDHVGRHYYKDCYIEGSVDFIFGNALSLYEGCHVHAIAQNYGALTAQNRMSLLEDTGFSFVNCKVTGSGALYLGRAWGTFSRVIFAYTYMDDIILPRGWYNWGDPNREMVFDVKHLHILGQN
;
A
#
# COMPACT_ATOMS: atom_id res chain seq x y z
N MET A 1 4.91 -7.54 -66.94
CA MET A 1 3.46 -7.28 -66.80
C MET A 1 2.94 -8.21 -65.71
N PHE A 2 3.08 -7.81 -64.44
CA PHE A 2 2.66 -8.60 -63.28
C PHE A 2 1.43 -7.95 -62.65
N ARG A 3 0.32 -8.71 -62.59
CA ARG A 3 -0.95 -8.31 -61.97
C ARG A 3 -0.81 -8.42 -60.44
N PHE A 4 -1.02 -7.30 -59.75
CA PHE A 4 -1.30 -7.28 -58.32
C PHE A 4 -2.70 -7.85 -58.08
N GLN A 5 -2.81 -8.95 -57.34
CA GLN A 5 -4.07 -9.34 -56.68
C GLN A 5 -4.00 -8.89 -55.22
N SER A 6 -4.86 -7.94 -54.86
CA SER A 6 -5.07 -7.49 -53.50
C SER A 6 -5.76 -8.59 -52.69
N VAL A 7 -5.06 -9.17 -51.72
CA VAL A 7 -5.65 -10.04 -50.71
C VAL A 7 -5.98 -9.16 -49.50
N ALA A 8 -7.27 -8.92 -49.27
CA ALA A 8 -7.76 -8.22 -48.09
C ALA A 8 -7.70 -9.16 -46.88
N PHE A 9 -6.88 -8.82 -45.88
CA PHE A 9 -6.92 -9.46 -44.56
C PHE A 9 -8.11 -8.91 -43.77
N ILE A 10 -9.11 -9.76 -43.53
CA ILE A 10 -10.20 -9.46 -42.60
C ILE A 10 -9.68 -9.75 -41.18
N ILE A 11 -9.39 -8.70 -40.43
CA ILE A 11 -9.14 -8.78 -38.98
C ILE A 11 -10.50 -8.75 -38.28
N ILE A 12 -10.91 -9.89 -37.71
CA ILE A 12 -12.08 -9.95 -36.82
C ILE A 12 -11.64 -9.42 -35.45
N LEU A 13 -11.99 -8.17 -35.17
CA LEU A 13 -11.84 -7.55 -33.86
C LEU A 13 -12.98 -8.07 -32.96
N LEU A 14 -12.72 -9.09 -32.13
CA LEU A 14 -13.64 -9.48 -31.06
C LEU A 14 -13.53 -8.46 -29.94
N VAL A 15 -14.36 -7.41 -30.03
CA VAL A 15 -14.65 -6.52 -28.89
C VAL A 15 -15.53 -7.32 -27.93
N LEU A 16 -14.92 -7.89 -26.89
CA LEU A 16 -15.65 -8.25 -25.69
C LEU A 16 -16.07 -6.94 -25.01
N VAL A 17 -17.24 -6.45 -25.39
CA VAL A 17 -17.97 -5.47 -24.58
C VAL A 17 -18.40 -6.23 -23.33
N ASP A 18 -17.60 -6.15 -22.28
CA ASP A 18 -18.11 -6.44 -20.94
C ASP A 18 -19.08 -5.31 -20.59
N SER A 19 -20.37 -5.52 -20.91
CA SER A 19 -21.47 -4.68 -20.44
C SER A 19 -21.77 -5.00 -18.98
N GLY A 20 -20.74 -4.91 -18.13
CA GLY A 20 -20.90 -4.78 -16.69
C GLY A 20 -21.54 -3.44 -16.41
N GLN A 21 -22.87 -3.38 -16.45
CA GLN A 21 -23.65 -2.27 -15.91
C GLN A 21 -23.19 -2.03 -14.47
N VAL A 22 -22.37 -0.99 -14.26
CA VAL A 22 -22.15 -0.44 -12.93
C VAL A 22 -23.47 0.21 -12.52
N HIS A 23 -24.30 -0.54 -11.81
CA HIS A 23 -25.46 0.02 -11.13
C HIS A 23 -24.97 0.93 -10.00
N CYS A 24 -24.74 2.20 -10.34
CA CYS A 24 -24.71 3.28 -9.36
C CYS A 24 -26.11 3.39 -8.74
N HIS A 25 -26.35 2.65 -7.66
CA HIS A 25 -27.53 2.85 -6.83
C HIS A 25 -27.34 4.11 -5.97
N THR A 26 -27.53 5.29 -6.56
CA THR A 26 -27.95 6.46 -5.80
C THR A 26 -29.43 6.29 -5.47
N LYS A 27 -29.75 5.42 -4.49
CA LYS A 27 -31.07 5.52 -3.84
C LYS A 27 -31.13 6.90 -3.19
N GLY A 28 -31.95 7.78 -3.75
CA GLY A 28 -32.16 9.13 -3.28
C GLY A 28 -32.38 9.18 -1.77
N LEU A 29 -31.57 9.99 -1.10
CA LEU A 29 -31.67 10.27 0.33
C LEU A 29 -32.98 11.04 0.57
N ARG A 30 -34.00 10.36 1.11
CA ARG A 30 -35.08 11.05 1.83
C ARG A 30 -34.64 11.23 3.28
N PRO A 31 -34.54 12.47 3.81
CA PRO A 31 -34.26 12.67 5.23
C PRO A 31 -35.45 12.15 6.05
N GLY A 32 -35.26 11.05 6.77
CA GLY A 32 -36.19 10.64 7.83
C GLY A 32 -36.24 11.71 8.92
N ARG A 33 -37.40 11.88 9.56
CA ARG A 33 -37.66 12.87 10.62
C ARG A 33 -36.51 12.93 11.64
N ARG A 34 -35.98 14.14 11.88
CA ARG A 34 -34.98 14.43 12.92
C ARG A 34 -35.59 14.14 14.30
N ALA A 35 -35.04 13.18 15.02
CA ALA A 35 -35.25 13.07 16.46
C ALA A 35 -34.57 14.25 17.16
N PRO A 36 -35.21 14.90 18.15
CA PRO A 36 -34.62 16.02 18.87
C PRO A 36 -33.38 15.59 19.67
N PRO A 37 -32.37 16.47 19.83
CA PRO A 37 -31.17 16.17 20.60
C PRO A 37 -31.50 16.04 22.10
N PRO A 38 -30.80 15.14 22.83
CA PRO A 38 -30.96 15.03 24.28
C PRO A 38 -30.45 16.31 24.98
N VAL A 39 -31.16 16.73 26.01
CA VAL A 39 -31.11 18.09 26.60
C VAL A 39 -29.75 18.47 27.24
N ASN A 40 -28.79 17.53 27.37
CA ASN A 40 -27.49 17.76 28.03
C ASN A 40 -26.26 17.22 27.24
N SER A 41 -26.26 17.28 25.91
CA SER A 41 -25.07 16.87 25.14
C SER A 41 -24.08 18.01 24.97
N THR A 42 -22.82 17.81 25.38
CA THR A 42 -21.70 18.69 25.01
C THR A 42 -21.52 18.71 23.49
N SER A 43 -20.94 19.79 22.94
CA SER A 43 -20.66 19.92 21.50
C SER A 43 -19.87 18.72 20.95
N ALA A 44 -18.88 18.23 21.71
CA ALA A 44 -18.14 17.01 21.41
C ALA A 44 -19.04 15.77 21.33
N GLY A 45 -19.94 15.58 22.30
CA GLY A 45 -20.89 14.45 22.31
C GLY A 45 -21.89 14.50 21.16
N MET A 46 -22.26 15.69 20.67
CA MET A 46 -23.10 15.83 19.48
C MET A 46 -22.37 15.43 18.20
N VAL A 47 -21.09 15.83 18.06
CA VAL A 47 -20.24 15.45 16.93
C VAL A 47 -20.03 13.95 16.90
N GLU A 48 -19.74 13.34 18.06
CA GLU A 48 -19.59 11.90 18.20
C GLU A 48 -20.88 11.14 17.84
N GLN A 49 -22.05 11.60 18.29
CA GLN A 49 -23.33 10.98 17.93
C GLN A 49 -23.65 11.08 16.44
N GLN A 50 -23.40 12.24 15.82
CA GLN A 50 -23.58 12.41 14.37
C GLN A 50 -22.63 11.50 13.61
N PHE A 51 -21.38 11.40 14.06
CA PHE A 51 -20.39 10.51 13.48
C PHE A 51 -20.79 9.04 13.61
N MET A 52 -21.23 8.59 14.80
CA MET A 52 -21.68 7.21 15.01
C MET A 52 -22.95 6.88 14.21
N ARG A 53 -23.85 7.85 13.99
CA ARG A 53 -24.97 7.68 13.05
C ARG A 53 -24.48 7.54 11.62
N TRP A 54 -23.50 8.33 11.20
CA TRP A 54 -22.87 8.18 9.89
C TRP A 54 -22.19 6.81 9.76
N VAL A 55 -21.40 6.36 10.76
CA VAL A 55 -20.78 5.03 10.79
C VAL A 55 -21.81 3.90 10.68
N ARG A 56 -22.93 3.98 11.42
CA ARG A 56 -24.02 2.99 11.30
C ARG A 56 -24.68 3.02 9.92
N LEU A 57 -24.87 4.21 9.36
CA LEU A 57 -25.42 4.38 8.02
C LEU A 57 -24.48 3.77 6.98
N VAL A 58 -23.22 4.18 6.94
CA VAL A 58 -22.23 3.68 5.97
C VAL A 58 -21.91 2.20 6.19
N GLY A 59 -21.80 1.73 7.43
CA GLY A 59 -21.60 0.32 7.74
C GLY A 59 -22.81 -0.56 7.38
N GLY A 60 -24.02 0.02 7.37
CA GLY A 60 -25.25 -0.65 6.94
C GLY A 60 -25.48 -0.66 5.42
N LEU A 61 -24.76 0.18 4.68
CA LEU A 61 -24.73 0.11 3.22
C LEU A 61 -23.93 -1.15 2.83
N ARG A 62 -24.46 -1.97 1.91
CA ARG A 62 -23.75 -3.11 1.34
C ARG A 62 -22.61 -2.61 0.42
N HIS A 63 -21.54 -2.10 1.03
CA HIS A 63 -20.33 -1.62 0.36
C HIS A 63 -19.30 -2.74 0.11
N SER A 64 -19.59 -3.98 0.53
CA SER A 64 -18.71 -5.11 0.22
C SER A 64 -18.79 -5.43 -1.27
N VAL A 65 -17.95 -4.74 -2.05
CA VAL A 65 -17.53 -5.16 -3.40
C VAL A 65 -16.48 -6.29 -3.32
N PHE A 66 -16.11 -6.70 -2.11
CA PHE A 66 -15.23 -7.84 -1.86
C PHE A 66 -15.96 -9.13 -2.22
N GLY A 67 -15.87 -9.53 -3.49
CA GLY A 67 -16.09 -10.91 -3.87
C GLY A 67 -15.10 -11.78 -3.09
N ARG A 68 -15.59 -12.91 -2.55
CA ARG A 68 -14.72 -13.94 -1.98
C ARG A 68 -13.67 -14.27 -3.04
N ALA A 69 -12.38 -14.06 -2.76
CA ALA A 69 -11.31 -14.43 -3.68
C ALA A 69 -11.30 -15.97 -3.79
N LEU A 70 -12.09 -16.51 -4.72
CA LEU A 70 -12.17 -17.94 -5.04
C LEU A 70 -10.90 -18.46 -5.75
N ASN A 71 -9.91 -17.58 -5.94
CA ASN A 71 -8.63 -17.91 -6.55
C ASN A 71 -7.72 -18.64 -5.56
N LYS A 72 -7.96 -19.96 -5.45
CA LYS A 72 -7.06 -21.03 -4.99
C LYS A 72 -5.95 -20.54 -4.05
N ALA A 73 -6.28 -20.43 -2.76
CA ALA A 73 -5.30 -20.20 -1.69
C ALA A 73 -4.27 -21.35 -1.59
N PHE A 74 -4.53 -22.48 -2.23
CA PHE A 74 -3.67 -23.64 -2.26
C PHE A 74 -2.63 -23.52 -3.37
N PRO A 75 -1.33 -23.74 -3.06
CA PRO A 75 -0.28 -23.71 -4.06
C PRO A 75 -0.48 -24.83 -5.07
N SER A 76 -0.35 -24.51 -6.36
CA SER A 76 -0.18 -25.53 -7.41
C SER A 76 1.27 -25.97 -7.52
N TYR A 77 2.20 -25.10 -7.14
CA TYR A 77 3.64 -25.34 -7.23
C TYR A 77 4.39 -24.60 -6.12
N THR A 78 5.52 -25.15 -5.68
CA THR A 78 6.41 -24.52 -4.69
C THR A 78 7.84 -24.53 -5.22
N LEU A 79 8.53 -23.39 -5.11
CA LEU A 79 9.95 -23.21 -5.35
C LEU A 79 10.66 -22.86 -4.05
N THR A 80 11.91 -23.26 -3.91
CA THR A 80 12.76 -22.95 -2.76
C THR A 80 13.92 -22.07 -3.19
N VAL A 81 14.13 -20.97 -2.48
CA VAL A 81 15.27 -20.07 -2.65
C VAL A 81 16.16 -20.18 -1.43
N ASP A 82 17.43 -20.55 -1.63
CA ASP A 82 18.45 -20.65 -0.59
C ASP A 82 19.80 -20.19 -1.14
N LYS A 83 20.57 -19.46 -0.35
CA LYS A 83 21.91 -19.02 -0.76
C LYS A 83 22.87 -20.18 -1.03
N ASN A 84 22.60 -21.35 -0.44
CA ASN A 84 23.29 -22.59 -0.75
C ASN A 84 22.61 -23.28 -1.95
N PRO A 85 23.28 -23.39 -3.11
CA PRO A 85 22.72 -23.99 -4.32
C PRO A 85 22.44 -25.50 -4.20
N SER A 86 22.95 -26.17 -3.15
CA SER A 86 22.61 -27.57 -2.87
C SER A 86 21.30 -27.75 -2.10
N VAL A 87 20.70 -26.66 -1.60
CA VAL A 87 19.48 -26.66 -0.78
C VAL A 87 18.30 -26.01 -1.50
N GLY A 88 18.55 -24.93 -2.24
CA GLY A 88 17.52 -24.19 -2.99
C GLY A 88 17.44 -24.62 -4.46
N ASP A 89 16.25 -24.51 -5.05
CA ASP A 89 16.07 -24.57 -6.50
C ASP A 89 16.75 -23.37 -7.19
N PHE A 90 16.83 -22.24 -6.46
CA PHE A 90 17.47 -21.01 -6.90
C PHE A 90 18.26 -20.37 -5.75
N THR A 91 19.24 -19.53 -6.10
CA THR A 91 20.04 -18.79 -5.09
C THR A 91 19.56 -17.38 -4.85
N THR A 92 18.75 -16.84 -5.76
CA THR A 92 18.15 -15.49 -5.67
C THR A 92 16.64 -15.54 -5.83
N ILE A 93 15.95 -14.53 -5.30
CA ILE A 93 14.51 -14.41 -5.42
C ILE A 93 14.12 -14.05 -6.86
N GLN A 94 14.90 -13.19 -7.52
CA GLN A 94 14.63 -12.77 -8.89
C GLN A 94 14.72 -13.95 -9.88
N GLU A 95 15.71 -14.84 -9.76
CA GLU A 95 15.80 -16.04 -10.62
C GLU A 95 14.57 -16.95 -10.46
N ALA A 96 14.08 -17.16 -9.24
CA ALA A 96 12.87 -17.95 -9.00
C ALA A 96 11.61 -17.28 -9.56
N VAL A 97 11.55 -15.95 -9.58
CA VAL A 97 10.46 -15.21 -10.24
C VAL A 97 10.58 -15.34 -11.76
N ASP A 98 11.80 -15.30 -12.30
CA ASP A 98 12.06 -15.35 -13.74
C ASP A 98 11.91 -16.73 -14.35
N SER A 99 12.03 -17.80 -13.55
CA SER A 99 11.77 -19.18 -13.99
C SER A 99 10.28 -19.47 -14.25
N LEU A 100 9.37 -18.60 -13.82
CA LEU A 100 7.94 -18.75 -14.03
C LEU A 100 7.54 -18.37 -15.45
N PRO A 101 6.51 -19.03 -16.02
CA PRO A 101 6.00 -18.67 -17.33
C PRO A 101 5.57 -17.20 -17.37
N LEU A 102 5.70 -16.56 -18.54
CA LEU A 102 5.33 -15.17 -18.73
C LEU A 102 3.89 -14.89 -18.30
N ILE A 103 2.97 -15.82 -18.60
CA ILE A 103 1.58 -15.81 -18.15
C ILE A 103 1.44 -16.87 -17.06
N ASN A 104 1.27 -16.44 -15.81
CA ASN A 104 1.02 -17.36 -14.70
C ASN A 104 -0.46 -17.33 -14.29
N LEU A 105 -1.12 -18.49 -14.35
CA LEU A 105 -2.54 -18.65 -14.04
C LEU A 105 -2.80 -19.40 -12.73
N VAL A 106 -1.75 -19.86 -12.05
CA VAL A 106 -1.85 -20.70 -10.86
C VAL A 106 -1.04 -20.14 -9.69
N ARG A 107 -1.44 -20.47 -8.46
CA ARG A 107 -0.73 -20.04 -7.26
C ARG A 107 0.63 -20.71 -7.18
N VAL A 108 1.71 -19.94 -7.25
CA VAL A 108 3.08 -20.42 -7.02
C VAL A 108 3.60 -19.84 -5.71
N VAL A 109 4.11 -20.70 -4.82
CA VAL A 109 4.76 -20.28 -3.57
C VAL A 109 6.27 -20.37 -3.73
N ILE A 110 6.95 -19.24 -3.62
CA ILE A 110 8.41 -19.17 -3.54
C ILE A 110 8.77 -19.06 -2.05
N LYS A 111 9.25 -20.17 -1.49
CA LYS A 111 9.77 -20.22 -0.12
C LYS A 111 11.20 -19.70 -0.11
N VAL A 112 11.44 -18.67 0.67
CA VAL A 112 12.76 -18.05 0.80
C VAL A 112 13.31 -18.40 2.17
N ASN A 113 14.40 -19.16 2.19
CA ASN A 113 15.03 -19.61 3.43
C ASN A 113 15.66 -18.43 4.20
N ALA A 114 16.13 -18.72 5.41
CA ALA A 114 16.76 -17.69 6.24
C ALA A 114 18.03 -17.15 5.58
N GLY A 115 18.19 -15.83 5.59
CA GLY A 115 19.33 -15.16 4.99
C GLY A 115 19.03 -13.73 4.59
N THR A 116 20.12 -13.00 4.30
CA THR A 116 20.06 -11.68 3.66
C THR A 116 20.39 -11.83 2.18
N TYR A 117 19.42 -11.45 1.35
CA TYR A 117 19.44 -11.43 -0.10
C TYR A 117 19.62 -9.98 -0.55
N THR A 118 20.79 -9.66 -1.11
CA THR A 118 21.09 -8.30 -1.59
C THR A 118 20.88 -8.26 -3.10
N GLU A 119 19.65 -7.96 -3.51
CA GLU A 119 19.19 -7.98 -4.90
C GLU A 119 18.00 -7.04 -5.08
N LYS A 120 17.77 -6.61 -6.33
CA LYS A 120 16.50 -5.99 -6.72
C LYS A 120 15.58 -7.06 -7.27
N VAL A 121 14.32 -7.02 -6.85
CA VAL A 121 13.30 -7.94 -7.35
C VAL A 121 12.19 -7.16 -8.06
N ASN A 122 11.81 -7.59 -9.26
CA ASN A 122 10.71 -7.04 -10.03
C ASN A 122 9.77 -8.15 -10.52
N VAL A 123 8.52 -8.11 -10.05
CA VAL A 123 7.45 -8.99 -10.48
C VAL A 123 6.65 -8.28 -11.58
N SER A 124 6.76 -8.80 -12.81
CA SER A 124 6.06 -8.31 -14.00
C SER A 124 4.53 -8.39 -13.85
N PRO A 125 3.74 -7.46 -14.44
CA PRO A 125 2.28 -7.50 -14.40
C PRO A 125 1.64 -8.82 -14.86
N MET A 126 2.31 -9.56 -15.75
CA MET A 126 1.80 -10.81 -16.33
C MET A 126 2.01 -12.04 -15.43
N ARG A 127 2.75 -11.89 -14.32
CA ARG A 127 3.06 -12.98 -13.37
C ARG A 127 2.17 -12.94 -12.13
N ALA A 128 0.86 -13.04 -12.33
CA ALA A 128 -0.14 -13.06 -11.26
C ALA A 128 0.05 -14.24 -10.29
N PHE A 129 -0.63 -14.21 -9.14
CA PHE A 129 -0.74 -15.34 -8.20
C PHE A 129 0.60 -15.84 -7.58
N ILE A 130 1.61 -14.99 -7.48
CA ILE A 130 2.85 -15.32 -6.77
C ILE A 130 2.68 -15.12 -5.27
N THR A 131 3.20 -16.05 -4.48
CA THR A 131 3.38 -15.91 -3.03
C THR A 131 4.86 -15.96 -2.69
N ILE A 132 5.39 -14.95 -2.01
CA ILE A 132 6.72 -14.99 -1.41
C ILE A 132 6.55 -15.31 0.08
N GLN A 133 7.21 -16.37 0.55
CA GLN A 133 7.12 -16.79 1.94
C GLN A 133 8.51 -16.94 2.55
N GLY A 134 8.87 -16.05 3.47
CA GLY A 134 10.12 -16.16 4.22
C GLY A 134 10.06 -17.18 5.35
N ALA A 135 11.22 -17.53 5.90
CA ALA A 135 11.36 -18.39 7.08
C ALA A 135 11.01 -17.69 8.41
N GLY A 136 10.60 -16.42 8.34
CA GLY A 136 10.39 -15.53 9.48
C GLY A 136 10.89 -14.13 9.12
N ALA A 137 10.13 -13.08 9.47
CA ALA A 137 10.48 -11.73 9.05
C ALA A 137 11.82 -11.26 9.63
N ASP A 138 12.19 -11.73 10.82
CA ASP A 138 13.51 -11.48 11.44
C ASP A 138 14.65 -12.35 10.86
N LYS A 139 14.33 -13.33 10.02
CA LYS A 139 15.28 -14.33 9.51
C LYS A 139 15.54 -14.20 8.01
N THR A 140 14.57 -13.69 7.26
CA THR A 140 14.64 -13.56 5.81
C THR A 140 14.50 -12.09 5.43
N VAL A 141 15.56 -11.51 4.85
CA VAL A 141 15.63 -10.10 4.46
C VAL A 141 16.03 -9.99 3.00
N VAL A 142 15.23 -9.29 2.20
CA VAL A 142 15.64 -8.80 0.87
C VAL A 142 15.96 -7.32 0.98
N GLN A 143 17.14 -6.92 0.49
CA GLN A 143 17.63 -5.55 0.63
C GLN A 143 18.31 -5.00 -0.62
N TRP A 144 18.15 -3.71 -0.83
CA TRP A 144 18.89 -2.92 -1.82
C TRP A 144 19.06 -1.47 -1.32
N GLY A 145 19.80 -0.63 -2.05
CA GLY A 145 20.20 0.71 -1.59
C GLY A 145 20.04 1.81 -2.62
N ASP A 146 19.02 1.71 -3.50
CA ASP A 146 18.77 2.77 -4.48
C ASP A 146 18.00 3.94 -3.86
N THR A 147 18.32 5.14 -4.32
CA THR A 147 17.56 6.37 -4.09
C THR A 147 16.98 6.88 -5.40
N ALA A 148 16.09 7.87 -5.35
CA ALA A 148 15.59 8.53 -6.54
C ALA A 148 16.71 9.16 -7.39
N GLU A 149 17.81 9.59 -6.75
CA GLU A 149 19.02 10.12 -7.39
C GLU A 149 19.97 9.08 -7.97
N THR A 150 19.81 7.79 -7.63
CA THR A 150 20.67 6.74 -8.18
C THR A 150 20.63 6.80 -9.71
N LEU A 151 21.81 6.77 -10.34
CA LEU A 151 21.92 6.85 -11.79
C LEU A 151 21.60 5.49 -12.43
N GLY A 152 20.63 5.50 -13.34
CA GLY A 152 20.30 4.33 -14.15
C GLY A 152 21.23 4.14 -15.35
N PRO A 153 20.96 3.16 -16.23
CA PRO A 153 21.79 2.86 -17.41
C PRO A 153 22.00 4.04 -18.36
N LYS A 154 21.06 4.98 -18.41
CA LYS A 154 21.12 6.21 -19.23
C LYS A 154 21.86 7.36 -18.53
N LYS A 155 22.53 7.11 -17.39
CA LYS A 155 23.18 8.12 -16.53
C LYS A 155 22.23 9.25 -16.08
N GLN A 156 20.96 8.89 -15.87
CA GLN A 156 19.93 9.80 -15.35
C GLN A 156 19.38 9.24 -14.04
N PRO A 157 18.93 10.11 -13.10
CA PRO A 157 18.24 9.67 -11.90
C PRO A 157 17.09 8.72 -12.22
N ILE A 158 17.02 7.58 -11.53
CA ILE A 158 15.98 6.58 -11.77
C ILE A 158 14.61 7.02 -11.22
N GLY A 159 14.58 7.97 -10.27
CA GLY A 159 13.38 8.46 -9.61
C GLY A 159 12.83 7.51 -8.55
N THR A 160 11.94 8.01 -7.69
CA THR A 160 11.34 7.27 -6.57
C THR A 160 10.70 5.95 -7.01
N PHE A 161 10.01 5.93 -8.14
CA PHE A 161 9.31 4.74 -8.64
C PHE A 161 10.26 3.55 -8.87
N ASN A 162 11.47 3.83 -9.36
CA ASN A 162 12.46 2.81 -9.70
C ASN A 162 13.47 2.54 -8.58
N SER A 163 13.45 3.30 -7.49
CA SER A 163 14.32 3.06 -6.33
C SER A 163 13.89 1.87 -5.46
N ALA A 164 12.73 1.27 -5.75
CA ALA A 164 12.21 0.11 -5.03
C ALA A 164 13.20 -1.06 -5.01
N THR A 165 13.50 -1.56 -3.80
CA THR A 165 14.21 -2.83 -3.60
C THR A 165 13.38 -3.99 -4.15
N PHE A 166 12.08 -3.99 -3.85
CA PHE A 166 11.14 -4.99 -4.32
C PHE A 166 9.95 -4.32 -5.01
N ALA A 167 9.79 -4.54 -6.31
CA ALA A 167 8.71 -3.97 -7.11
C ALA A 167 7.72 -5.05 -7.54
N VAL A 168 6.46 -4.91 -7.16
CA VAL A 168 5.39 -5.84 -7.54
C VAL A 168 4.38 -5.12 -8.42
N ASN A 169 4.18 -5.62 -9.64
CA ASN A 169 3.19 -5.09 -10.57
C ASN A 169 2.10 -6.12 -10.90
N ALA A 170 2.21 -7.34 -10.38
CA ALA A 170 1.30 -8.44 -10.62
C ALA A 170 0.12 -8.46 -9.65
N PRO A 171 -1.11 -8.76 -10.11
CA PRO A 171 -2.26 -8.90 -9.24
C PRO A 171 -2.21 -10.20 -8.43
N TYR A 172 -2.98 -10.23 -7.34
CA TYR A 172 -3.11 -11.38 -6.44
C TYR A 172 -1.81 -11.80 -5.76
N PHE A 173 -0.85 -10.89 -5.61
CA PHE A 173 0.41 -11.13 -4.93
C PHE A 173 0.21 -11.34 -3.43
N ILE A 174 0.97 -12.27 -2.83
CA ILE A 174 1.00 -12.46 -1.38
C ILE A 174 2.45 -12.44 -0.90
N ALA A 175 2.73 -11.73 0.19
CA ALA A 175 3.98 -11.88 0.93
C ALA A 175 3.71 -12.28 2.38
N ARG A 176 4.53 -13.18 2.91
CA ARG A 176 4.42 -13.67 4.29
C ARG A 176 5.78 -13.75 4.95
N ASN A 177 5.86 -13.27 6.19
CA ASN A 177 6.99 -13.52 7.09
C ASN A 177 8.37 -13.21 6.47
N ILE A 178 8.50 -12.08 5.77
CA ILE A 178 9.73 -11.63 5.12
C ILE A 178 9.91 -10.11 5.34
N THR A 179 11.16 -9.67 5.38
CA THR A 179 11.52 -8.25 5.47
C THR A 179 11.96 -7.70 4.11
N PHE A 180 11.36 -6.58 3.71
CA PHE A 180 11.79 -5.76 2.58
C PHE A 180 12.51 -4.52 3.12
N LYS A 181 13.74 -4.29 2.69
CA LYS A 181 14.57 -3.21 3.23
C LYS A 181 15.23 -2.37 2.16
N ASN A 182 15.11 -1.05 2.24
CA ASN A 182 16.04 -0.14 1.59
C ASN A 182 17.12 0.27 2.61
N THR A 183 18.38 0.13 2.26
CA THR A 183 19.52 0.39 3.16
C THR A 183 19.92 1.86 3.24
N THR A 184 19.27 2.74 2.48
CA THR A 184 19.53 4.18 2.51
C THR A 184 19.21 4.74 3.90
N PRO A 185 20.13 5.49 4.54
CA PRO A 185 19.89 6.07 5.86
C PRO A 185 18.87 7.21 5.83
N VAL A 186 18.44 7.66 7.01
CA VAL A 186 17.60 8.85 7.15
C VAL A 186 18.29 10.06 6.50
N PRO A 187 17.66 10.71 5.51
CA PRO A 187 18.29 11.83 4.83
C PRO A 187 18.30 13.08 5.72
N PRO A 188 19.29 13.98 5.55
CA PRO A 188 19.26 15.28 6.20
C PRO A 188 18.00 16.07 5.84
N PRO A 189 17.47 16.92 6.74
CA PRO A 189 16.35 17.80 6.44
C PRO A 189 16.58 18.62 5.17
N GLY A 190 15.60 18.60 4.26
CA GLY A 190 15.67 19.36 3.00
C GLY A 190 16.50 18.72 1.89
N ALA A 191 17.08 17.54 2.10
CA ALA A 191 17.80 16.83 1.04
C ALA A 191 16.86 16.47 -0.13
N MET A 192 17.30 16.76 -1.35
CA MET A 192 16.57 16.39 -2.56
C MET A 192 17.00 14.99 -3.01
N GLY A 193 16.10 14.29 -3.69
CA GLY A 193 16.41 13.02 -4.38
C GLY A 193 16.74 11.82 -3.49
N LYS A 194 16.53 11.91 -2.17
CA LYS A 194 16.85 10.85 -1.21
C LYS A 194 15.71 9.86 -0.93
N GLN A 195 14.62 9.94 -1.70
CA GLN A 195 13.52 8.99 -1.61
C GLN A 195 14.02 7.57 -1.92
N ALA A 196 13.74 6.60 -1.06
CA ALA A 196 14.37 5.28 -1.11
C ALA A 196 13.37 4.17 -0.75
N VAL A 197 12.75 3.58 -1.78
CA VAL A 197 11.63 2.66 -1.60
C VAL A 197 12.13 1.26 -1.23
N SER A 198 11.53 0.67 -0.19
CA SER A 198 11.77 -0.72 0.21
C SER A 198 10.88 -1.67 -0.58
N LEU A 199 9.58 -1.39 -0.64
CA LEU A 199 8.64 -2.13 -1.47
C LEU A 199 7.70 -1.18 -2.19
N ARG A 200 7.48 -1.45 -3.49
CA ARG A 200 6.42 -0.83 -4.29
C ARG A 200 5.41 -1.90 -4.72
N ILE A 201 4.12 -1.64 -4.52
CA ILE A 201 3.03 -2.49 -5.00
C ILE A 201 2.08 -1.70 -5.91
N SER A 202 1.99 -2.15 -7.15
CA SER A 202 1.08 -1.63 -8.18
C SER A 202 0.06 -2.68 -8.65
N GLY A 203 0.09 -3.88 -8.07
CA GLY A 203 -0.72 -5.02 -8.48
C GLY A 203 -1.94 -5.17 -7.58
N ASP A 204 -3.13 -5.27 -8.17
CA ASP A 204 -4.38 -5.30 -7.43
C ASP A 204 -4.62 -6.60 -6.64
N THR A 205 -5.39 -6.52 -5.56
CA THR A 205 -5.74 -7.67 -4.68
C THR A 205 -4.51 -8.32 -4.03
N ALA A 206 -3.59 -7.51 -3.49
CA ALA A 206 -2.38 -8.01 -2.82
C ALA A 206 -2.57 -8.14 -1.30
N ALA A 207 -1.84 -9.06 -0.68
CA ALA A 207 -1.83 -9.24 0.77
C ALA A 207 -0.42 -9.39 1.34
N PHE A 208 -0.16 -8.77 2.48
CA PHE A 208 1.10 -8.83 3.22
C PHE A 208 0.79 -9.23 4.66
N VAL A 209 1.38 -10.33 5.14
CA VAL A 209 1.06 -10.88 6.47
C VAL A 209 2.33 -11.17 7.26
N GLY A 210 2.51 -10.51 8.40
CA GLY A 210 3.70 -10.71 9.23
C GLY A 210 4.99 -10.22 8.56
N CYS A 211 4.90 -9.27 7.63
CA CYS A 211 6.06 -8.73 6.92
C CYS A 211 6.66 -7.53 7.64
N LYS A 212 7.93 -7.22 7.35
CA LYS A 212 8.54 -5.93 7.75
C LYS A 212 8.92 -5.09 6.52
N PHE A 213 8.74 -3.79 6.63
CA PHE A 213 9.13 -2.81 5.62
C PHE A 213 10.04 -1.79 6.30
N LEU A 214 11.33 -1.80 5.95
CA LEU A 214 12.36 -1.05 6.65
C LEU A 214 13.04 -0.06 5.70
N GLY A 215 12.86 1.24 5.95
CA GLY A 215 13.49 2.29 5.17
C GLY A 215 13.47 3.61 5.92
N ALA A 216 13.74 4.71 5.22
CA ALA A 216 13.70 6.04 5.79
C ALA A 216 12.64 6.91 5.11
N GLN A 217 12.99 7.59 4.02
CA GLN A 217 12.04 8.38 3.24
C GLN A 217 11.40 7.51 2.16
N ASP A 218 10.07 7.55 2.04
CA ASP A 218 9.31 6.83 1.04
C ASP A 218 9.44 5.28 1.16
N THR A 219 9.43 4.73 2.38
CA THR A 219 9.66 3.28 2.65
C THR A 219 8.72 2.36 1.86
N LEU A 220 7.41 2.53 2.02
CA LEU A 220 6.37 1.68 1.42
C LEU A 220 5.59 2.49 0.38
N TYR A 221 5.84 2.20 -0.89
CA TYR A 221 5.11 2.79 -2.00
C TYR A 221 3.87 1.95 -2.32
N ASP A 222 2.80 2.22 -1.59
CA ASP A 222 1.46 1.66 -1.74
C ASP A 222 0.73 2.31 -2.94
N HIS A 223 1.29 2.07 -4.13
CA HIS A 223 1.13 2.90 -5.31
C HIS A 223 -0.31 2.90 -5.84
N VAL A 224 -0.83 1.74 -6.24
CA VAL A 224 -2.19 1.60 -6.79
C VAL A 224 -2.69 0.16 -6.64
N GLY A 225 -4.00 -0.02 -6.43
CA GLY A 225 -4.64 -1.31 -6.25
C GLY A 225 -5.35 -1.43 -4.89
N ARG A 226 -5.89 -2.62 -4.61
CA ARG A 226 -6.51 -2.98 -3.33
C ARG A 226 -5.57 -3.86 -2.53
N HIS A 227 -5.11 -3.40 -1.38
CA HIS A 227 -4.10 -4.11 -0.60
C HIS A 227 -4.53 -4.33 0.85
N TYR A 228 -4.09 -5.45 1.41
CA TYR A 228 -4.32 -5.80 2.81
C TYR A 228 -2.99 -6.08 3.50
N TYR A 229 -2.71 -5.34 4.57
CA TYR A 229 -1.52 -5.52 5.40
C TYR A 229 -1.99 -5.96 6.79
N LYS A 230 -1.52 -7.13 7.23
CA LYS A 230 -1.91 -7.71 8.52
C LYS A 230 -0.68 -8.04 9.36
N ASP A 231 -0.69 -7.60 10.61
CA ASP A 231 0.37 -7.91 11.60
C ASP A 231 1.77 -7.54 11.07
N CYS A 232 1.87 -6.48 10.27
CA CYS A 232 3.11 -6.02 9.65
C CYS A 232 3.81 -4.96 10.52
N TYR A 233 5.14 -4.88 10.39
CA TYR A 233 5.94 -3.77 10.94
C TYR A 233 6.39 -2.85 9.81
N ILE A 234 6.16 -1.54 9.93
CA ILE A 234 6.51 -0.56 8.91
C ILE A 234 7.30 0.57 9.56
N GLU A 235 8.50 0.83 9.07
CA GLU A 235 9.43 1.81 9.64
C GLU A 235 9.85 2.88 8.63
N GLY A 236 9.90 4.13 9.07
CA GLY A 236 10.44 5.22 8.25
C GLY A 236 10.38 6.58 8.92
N SER A 237 10.68 7.63 8.16
CA SER A 237 10.83 9.01 8.66
C SER A 237 9.83 9.95 8.00
N VAL A 238 9.94 10.14 6.67
CA VAL A 238 9.13 11.07 5.90
C VAL A 238 8.36 10.30 4.83
N ASP A 239 7.05 10.54 4.78
CA ASP A 239 6.10 9.96 3.81
C ASP A 239 6.24 8.45 3.65
N PHE A 240 6.55 7.76 4.75
CA PHE A 240 7.05 6.39 4.65
C PHE A 240 5.96 5.35 4.33
N ILE A 241 4.69 5.75 4.31
CA ILE A 241 3.59 5.04 3.65
C ILE A 241 2.92 6.02 2.67
N PHE A 242 3.07 5.81 1.36
CA PHE A 242 2.60 6.78 0.36
C PHE A 242 2.07 6.12 -0.90
N GLY A 243 1.24 6.86 -1.66
CA GLY A 243 0.62 6.39 -2.89
C GLY A 243 -0.89 6.61 -2.94
N ASN A 244 -1.57 5.95 -3.88
CA ASN A 244 -3.01 6.11 -4.12
C ASN A 244 -3.78 4.77 -4.07
N ALA A 245 -3.28 3.75 -3.35
CA ALA A 245 -4.02 2.50 -3.18
C ALA A 245 -5.28 2.66 -2.30
N LEU A 246 -6.17 1.67 -2.38
CA LEU A 246 -7.22 1.41 -1.40
C LEU A 246 -6.73 0.31 -0.46
N SER A 247 -6.30 0.70 0.73
CA SER A 247 -5.56 -0.22 1.61
C SER A 247 -6.09 -0.27 3.03
N LEU A 248 -6.13 -1.48 3.57
CA LEU A 248 -6.38 -1.76 4.98
C LEU A 248 -5.11 -2.27 5.64
N TYR A 249 -4.69 -1.57 6.69
CA TYR A 249 -3.63 -1.95 7.60
C TYR A 249 -4.27 -2.37 8.92
N GLU A 250 -4.19 -3.65 9.26
CA GLU A 250 -4.84 -4.23 10.44
C GLU A 250 -3.81 -4.85 11.38
N GLY A 251 -3.82 -4.45 12.65
CA GLY A 251 -2.88 -4.99 13.64
C GLY A 251 -1.40 -4.62 13.38
N CYS A 252 -1.15 -3.65 12.50
CA CYS A 252 0.19 -3.26 12.12
C CYS A 252 0.86 -2.38 13.18
N HIS A 253 2.18 -2.52 13.31
CA HIS A 253 3.02 -1.62 14.07
C HIS A 253 3.76 -0.67 13.13
N VAL A 254 3.45 0.60 13.23
CA VAL A 254 4.03 1.69 12.45
C VAL A 254 5.02 2.46 13.34
N HIS A 255 6.29 2.50 12.95
CA HIS A 255 7.38 3.03 13.77
C HIS A 255 8.13 4.15 13.06
N ALA A 256 8.07 5.35 13.61
CA ALA A 256 8.80 6.50 13.10
C ALA A 256 10.25 6.52 13.60
N ILE A 257 11.19 6.71 12.70
CA ILE A 257 12.63 6.93 12.98
C ILE A 257 13.05 8.35 12.58
N ALA A 258 12.11 9.31 12.69
CA ALA A 258 12.39 10.70 12.34
C ALA A 258 13.35 11.32 13.38
N GLN A 259 14.32 12.10 12.88
CA GLN A 259 15.28 12.81 13.74
C GLN A 259 14.71 14.13 14.30
N ASN A 260 14.02 14.90 13.44
CA ASN A 260 13.43 16.19 13.81
C ASN A 260 11.91 16.14 13.62
N TYR A 261 11.49 16.06 12.37
CA TYR A 261 10.09 15.96 11.97
C TYR A 261 9.92 14.90 10.89
N GLY A 262 8.75 14.28 10.88
CA GLY A 262 8.39 13.21 9.96
C GLY A 262 6.94 13.26 9.55
N ALA A 263 6.58 12.39 8.62
CA ALA A 263 5.19 12.18 8.25
C ALA A 263 4.97 10.69 8.00
N LEU A 264 3.92 10.14 8.62
CA LEU A 264 3.57 8.73 8.50
C LEU A 264 3.02 8.44 7.12
N THR A 265 1.98 9.18 6.70
CA THR A 265 1.36 9.00 5.38
C THR A 265 1.57 10.15 4.42
N ALA A 266 1.61 9.84 3.12
CA ALA A 266 1.40 10.80 2.04
C ALA A 266 0.46 10.21 0.99
N GLN A 267 -0.85 10.29 1.24
CA GLN A 267 -1.85 9.67 0.38
C GLN A 267 -2.21 10.60 -0.80
N ASN A 268 -2.30 10.04 -2.02
CA ASN A 268 -2.36 10.77 -3.28
C ASN A 268 -3.70 10.68 -4.02
N ARG A 269 -4.81 10.66 -3.30
CA ARG A 269 -6.15 10.71 -3.90
C ARG A 269 -6.39 12.08 -4.52
N MET A 270 -6.78 12.10 -5.80
CA MET A 270 -6.87 13.33 -6.60
C MET A 270 -8.30 13.78 -6.88
N SER A 271 -9.31 12.97 -6.56
CA SER A 271 -10.73 13.29 -6.83
C SER A 271 -11.68 12.62 -5.83
N LEU A 272 -12.85 13.23 -5.59
CA LEU A 272 -13.96 12.62 -4.83
C LEU A 272 -14.50 11.34 -5.48
N LEU A 273 -14.30 11.17 -6.79
CA LEU A 273 -14.76 10.00 -7.53
C LEU A 273 -13.86 8.77 -7.34
N GLU A 274 -12.62 8.97 -6.86
CA GLU A 274 -11.73 7.87 -6.53
C GLU A 274 -12.16 7.25 -5.21
N ASP A 275 -12.19 5.92 -5.14
CA ASP A 275 -12.49 5.20 -3.89
C ASP A 275 -11.21 4.68 -3.20
N THR A 276 -10.12 5.43 -3.31
CA THR A 276 -8.80 5.11 -2.73
C THR A 276 -8.62 5.71 -1.34
N GLY A 277 -7.62 5.27 -0.59
CA GLY A 277 -7.37 5.74 0.77
C GLY A 277 -6.72 4.69 1.64
N PHE A 278 -6.15 5.14 2.76
CA PHE A 278 -5.50 4.26 3.73
C PHE A 278 -6.34 4.18 5.01
N SER A 279 -6.59 2.95 5.49
CA SER A 279 -7.29 2.71 6.75
C SER A 279 -6.39 1.91 7.68
N PHE A 280 -6.11 2.43 8.86
CA PHE A 280 -5.35 1.78 9.92
C PHE A 280 -6.31 1.39 11.03
N VAL A 281 -6.36 0.09 11.37
CA VAL A 281 -7.32 -0.47 12.32
C VAL A 281 -6.58 -1.35 13.33
N ASN A 282 -6.78 -1.08 14.63
CA ASN A 282 -6.09 -1.80 15.71
C ASN A 282 -4.56 -1.75 15.57
N CYS A 283 -4.02 -0.65 15.03
CA CYS A 283 -2.60 -0.47 14.82
C CYS A 283 -1.92 0.16 16.05
N LYS A 284 -0.58 0.19 16.01
CA LYS A 284 0.25 0.97 16.93
C LYS A 284 1.09 1.96 16.16
N VAL A 285 1.07 3.25 16.52
CA VAL A 285 1.99 4.28 16.02
C VAL A 285 2.93 4.66 17.13
N THR A 286 4.23 4.53 16.88
CA THR A 286 5.30 4.78 17.86
C THR A 286 6.49 5.42 17.17
N GLY A 287 7.53 5.81 17.91
CA GLY A 287 8.80 6.18 17.29
C GLY A 287 9.49 7.35 17.95
N SER A 288 10.25 8.08 17.14
CA SER A 288 11.00 9.27 17.52
C SER A 288 10.68 10.47 16.63
N GLY A 289 11.03 11.67 17.12
CA GLY A 289 10.83 12.93 16.43
C GLY A 289 9.38 13.44 16.48
N ALA A 290 9.13 14.61 15.91
CA ALA A 290 7.78 15.16 15.79
C ALA A 290 7.08 14.61 14.54
N LEU A 291 6.00 13.87 14.70
CA LEU A 291 5.37 13.13 13.62
C LEU A 291 4.02 13.74 13.22
N TYR A 292 3.85 14.05 11.94
CA TYR A 292 2.52 14.17 11.35
C TYR A 292 1.98 12.78 11.01
N LEU A 293 0.72 12.50 11.32
CA LEU A 293 0.01 11.31 10.84
C LEU A 293 -0.07 11.26 9.32
N GLY A 294 0.06 12.41 8.66
CA GLY A 294 0.32 12.48 7.25
C GLY A 294 0.30 13.85 6.64
N ARG A 295 0.57 13.87 5.34
CA ARG A 295 0.53 15.06 4.51
C ARG A 295 -0.31 14.80 3.26
N ALA A 296 -1.13 15.78 2.89
CA ALA A 296 -2.04 15.66 1.75
C ALA A 296 -1.28 15.83 0.42
N TRP A 297 -0.59 14.78 -0.04
CA TRP A 297 0.10 14.78 -1.35
C TRP A 297 -0.92 15.02 -2.48
N GLY A 298 -2.03 14.28 -2.45
CA GLY A 298 -3.19 14.48 -3.31
C GLY A 298 -4.18 15.49 -2.73
N THR A 299 -4.95 16.16 -3.60
CA THR A 299 -5.92 17.19 -3.22
C THR A 299 -7.14 16.66 -2.46
N PHE A 300 -7.44 15.37 -2.58
CA PHE A 300 -8.55 14.67 -1.91
C PHE A 300 -8.06 13.55 -0.99
N SER A 301 -6.85 13.73 -0.45
CA SER A 301 -6.15 12.74 0.37
C SER A 301 -7.04 12.20 1.50
N ARG A 302 -7.04 10.88 1.68
CA ARG A 302 -7.96 10.17 2.60
C ARG A 302 -7.22 9.12 3.42
N VAL A 303 -7.14 9.35 4.74
CA VAL A 303 -6.48 8.46 5.69
C VAL A 303 -7.30 8.37 6.98
N ILE A 304 -7.55 7.15 7.46
CA ILE A 304 -8.35 6.90 8.66
C ILE A 304 -7.51 6.10 9.66
N PHE A 305 -7.54 6.51 10.93
CA PHE A 305 -6.98 5.76 12.05
C PHE A 305 -8.10 5.39 13.02
N ALA A 306 -8.35 4.10 13.20
CA ALA A 306 -9.38 3.56 14.07
C ALA A 306 -8.76 2.60 15.09
N TYR A 307 -9.15 2.75 16.36
CA TYR A 307 -8.70 1.91 17.47
C TYR A 307 -7.17 1.77 17.52
N THR A 308 -6.47 2.83 17.13
CA THR A 308 -5.03 2.84 16.96
C THR A 308 -4.40 3.55 18.16
N TYR A 309 -3.47 2.87 18.82
CA TYR A 309 -2.63 3.49 19.84
C TYR A 309 -1.63 4.42 19.17
N MET A 310 -1.38 5.59 19.75
CA MET A 310 -0.41 6.57 19.24
C MET A 310 0.43 7.11 20.40
N ASP A 311 1.76 7.04 20.26
CA ASP A 311 2.71 7.69 21.17
C ASP A 311 2.57 9.23 21.15
N ASP A 312 3.16 9.89 22.14
CA ASP A 312 3.18 11.36 22.30
C ASP A 312 4.04 12.12 21.27
N ILE A 313 4.60 11.41 20.29
CA ILE A 313 5.33 11.97 19.16
C ILE A 313 4.42 12.66 18.13
N ILE A 314 3.11 12.42 18.18
CA ILE A 314 2.16 12.98 17.22
C ILE A 314 1.94 14.46 17.52
N LEU A 315 2.22 15.31 16.52
CA LEU A 315 1.98 16.74 16.64
C LEU A 315 0.49 17.02 16.92
N PRO A 316 0.12 17.99 17.78
CA PRO A 316 -1.28 18.27 18.10
C PRO A 316 -2.17 18.60 16.88
N ARG A 317 -1.59 19.21 15.84
CA ARG A 317 -2.28 19.45 14.56
C ARG A 317 -2.63 18.15 13.83
N GLY A 318 -1.90 17.08 14.11
CA GLY A 318 -1.99 15.75 13.49
C GLY A 318 -1.50 15.70 12.04
N TRP A 319 -1.70 16.76 11.26
CA TRP A 319 -1.63 16.71 9.81
C TRP A 319 -1.04 17.97 9.20
N TYR A 320 -0.45 17.83 8.00
CA TYR A 320 0.11 18.94 7.24
C TYR A 320 -0.53 19.04 5.85
N ASN A 321 -1.06 20.21 5.52
CA ASN A 321 -1.80 20.49 4.29
C ASN A 321 -0.92 20.70 3.05
N TRP A 322 0.36 20.33 3.10
CA TRP A 322 1.34 20.57 2.04
C TRP A 322 1.54 22.05 1.67
N GLY A 323 1.18 22.98 2.58
CA GLY A 323 1.25 24.42 2.34
C GLY A 323 0.06 25.00 1.56
N ASP A 324 -0.97 24.20 1.27
CA ASP A 324 -2.17 24.63 0.55
C ASP A 324 -3.42 24.56 1.46
N PRO A 325 -3.94 25.71 1.94
CA PRO A 325 -5.12 25.76 2.81
C PRO A 325 -6.36 25.09 2.22
N ASN A 326 -6.50 25.01 0.89
CA ASN A 326 -7.66 24.37 0.26
C ASN A 326 -7.70 22.87 0.52
N ARG A 327 -6.56 22.26 0.88
CA ARG A 327 -6.48 20.84 1.22
C ARG A 327 -6.98 20.56 2.63
N GLU A 328 -7.03 21.55 3.53
CA GLU A 328 -7.56 21.36 4.89
C GLU A 328 -9.06 21.05 4.91
N MET A 329 -9.83 21.62 3.98
CA MET A 329 -11.29 21.41 3.92
C MET A 329 -11.70 20.06 3.30
N VAL A 330 -10.79 19.39 2.59
CA VAL A 330 -11.06 18.20 1.78
C VAL A 330 -10.40 16.95 2.37
N PHE A 331 -9.51 17.15 3.33
CA PHE A 331 -8.78 16.11 4.01
C PHE A 331 -9.63 15.49 5.13
N ASP A 332 -10.23 14.33 4.86
CA ASP A 332 -11.06 13.61 5.82
C ASP A 332 -10.17 12.67 6.64
N VAL A 333 -9.64 13.20 7.74
CA VAL A 333 -9.08 12.36 8.80
C VAL A 333 -10.12 12.17 9.88
N LYS A 334 -10.54 10.93 10.00
CA LYS A 334 -11.37 10.48 11.11
C LYS A 334 -10.50 9.72 12.10
N HIS A 335 -10.43 10.25 13.32
CA HIS A 335 -9.91 9.55 14.47
C HIS A 335 -11.08 8.86 15.17
N LEU A 336 -11.07 7.53 15.21
CA LEU A 336 -12.04 6.75 15.97
C LEU A 336 -11.31 6.07 17.12
N HIS A 337 -11.53 6.54 18.35
CA HIS A 337 -10.89 6.06 19.58
C HIS A 337 -9.35 5.96 19.50
N ILE A 338 -8.67 7.06 19.84
CA ILE A 338 -7.24 7.05 20.12
C ILE A 338 -7.08 6.69 21.60
N LEU A 339 -6.41 5.58 21.89
CA LEU A 339 -5.98 5.25 23.25
C LEU A 339 -4.56 5.78 23.41
N GLY A 340 -4.35 6.83 24.21
CA GLY A 340 -3.00 7.34 24.47
C GLY A 340 -2.79 8.81 24.80
N GLN A 341 -3.82 9.65 24.94
CA GLN A 341 -3.62 10.99 25.50
C GLN A 341 -3.97 11.00 27.00
N ASN A 342 -2.93 11.02 27.83
CA ASN A 342 -3.00 11.50 29.21
C ASN A 342 -2.34 12.87 29.28
#